data_AF-A0A2L2T5R5-F1
#
_entry.id   AF-A0A2L2T5R5-F1
#
_cell.length_a   1.000
_cell.length_b   1.000
_cell.length_c   1.000
_cell.angle_alpha   90.00
_cell.angle_beta   90.00
_cell.angle_gamma   90.00
#
_symmetry.space_group_name_H-M   'P 1'
#
loop_
_entity.id
_entity.type
_entity.pdbx_description
1 polymer ?
#
loop_
_entity_poly.entity_id
_entity_poly.type
_entity_poly.pdbx_seq_one_letter_code
_entity_poly.pdbx_strand_id
1 'polypeptide(L)'
;MANEPRVEWFLSKANLNPPLRLSHLTIPADQDFLHSDLPNRDKAHSLLVQTRKCSPNYKPPESQVWHHFRTRSQKAAVCNTLNWTFAKHELARAFDALLSQPMLPPTGVAQALLMQARLSSMDELWGHLHDQSLERKFRSKRLSSDIVQFETTMVGMTWLDRVVSLDNINYIHLICQLKVSQAVLDRALGIALSKSSLRAMKLLLSFGAVVLSDEETIDQHIRAGNLELIELLLSAPDSMGTGAWKECLHREILRATSGGTLSVSFLLLLLANRPELVSASLLLSTLRLENFQATAIVMAYSGSSQIFFNIRHQAFELISRYPSNTRLAFFTLLSNCELIEDSLLARKEVLEGVKARDTSLVKLLVGDGVTVDEPSQNALKWAVSQLDFEMIEILTRGSITSSPTLWSAHIPEIATEQDMSHIWAILRSVDPRRQSLAEVGMD
;
A
#
# COMPACT_ATOMS: atom_id res chain seq x y z
N MET A 1 -6.86 -0.81 14.45
CA MET A 1 -7.07 0.62 14.17
C MET A 1 -6.03 1.40 14.97
N ALA A 2 -5.30 2.33 14.34
CA ALA A 2 -4.38 3.18 15.09
C ALA A 2 -5.17 4.13 16.01
N ASN A 3 -4.67 4.37 17.21
CA ASN A 3 -5.30 5.28 18.17
C ASN A 3 -5.14 6.73 17.65
N GLU A 4 -6.22 7.40 17.26
CA GLU A 4 -6.18 8.74 16.63
C GLU A 4 -5.33 9.77 17.42
N PRO A 5 -5.44 9.86 18.76
CA PRO A 5 -4.58 10.73 19.57
C PRO A 5 -3.07 10.43 19.44
N ARG A 6 -2.72 9.15 19.26
CA ARG A 6 -1.31 8.74 19.06
C ARG A 6 -0.81 9.26 17.72
N VAL A 7 -1.57 9.04 16.65
CA VAL A 7 -1.18 9.45 15.29
C VAL A 7 -0.97 10.97 15.25
N GLU A 8 -1.92 11.74 15.78
CA GLU A 8 -1.82 13.20 15.83
C GLU A 8 -0.59 13.68 16.62
N TRP A 9 -0.32 13.09 17.79
CA TRP A 9 0.84 13.46 18.58
C TRP A 9 2.15 13.24 17.81
N PHE A 10 2.37 12.05 17.26
CA PHE A 10 3.63 11.74 16.56
C PHE A 10 3.80 12.58 15.30
N LEU A 11 2.76 12.72 14.49
CA LEU A 11 2.83 13.51 13.25
C LEU A 11 3.04 14.99 13.54
N SER A 12 2.37 15.55 14.57
CA SER A 12 2.56 16.97 14.94
C SER A 12 4.00 17.28 15.38
N LYS A 13 4.68 16.36 16.08
CA LYS A 13 6.11 16.54 16.42
C LYS A 13 6.99 16.64 15.18
N ALA A 14 6.62 15.96 14.10
CA ALA A 14 7.31 15.97 12.82
C ALA A 14 6.84 17.07 11.85
N ASN A 15 5.96 17.98 12.29
CA ASN A 15 5.27 18.96 11.45
C ASN A 15 4.53 18.32 10.26
N LEU A 16 3.94 17.15 10.48
CA LEU A 16 3.15 16.40 9.51
C LEU A 16 1.68 16.39 9.92
N ASN A 17 0.80 16.25 8.93
CA ASN A 17 -0.63 16.03 9.14
C ASN A 17 -0.99 14.62 8.65
N PRO A 18 -1.96 13.94 9.29
CA PRO A 18 -2.44 12.67 8.79
C PRO A 18 -3.03 12.86 7.37
N PRO A 19 -2.73 11.96 6.42
CA PRO A 19 -3.31 12.04 5.09
C PRO A 19 -4.81 11.76 5.14
N LEU A 20 -5.53 12.24 4.12
CA LEU A 20 -6.95 11.91 3.95
C LEU A 20 -7.09 10.40 3.76
N ARG A 21 -8.09 9.80 4.44
CA ARG A 21 -8.40 8.38 4.25
C ARG A 21 -8.86 8.16 2.81
N LEU A 22 -8.19 7.24 2.13
CA LEU A 22 -8.53 6.91 0.75
C LEU A 22 -9.86 6.17 0.71
N SER A 23 -10.70 6.52 -0.26
CA SER A 23 -11.95 5.81 -0.52
C SER A 23 -11.65 4.57 -1.34
N HIS A 24 -12.23 3.44 -0.95
CA HIS A 24 -12.09 2.22 -1.74
C HIS A 24 -12.71 2.38 -3.13
N LEU A 25 -12.02 1.88 -4.15
CA LEU A 25 -12.57 1.84 -5.50
C LEU A 25 -13.78 0.91 -5.52
N THR A 26 -14.86 1.41 -6.12
CA THR A 26 -16.08 0.63 -6.36
C THR A 26 -16.19 0.29 -7.84
N ILE A 27 -16.71 -0.89 -8.14
CA ILE A 27 -17.03 -1.29 -9.52
C ILE A 27 -17.97 -0.22 -10.12
N PRO A 28 -17.62 0.38 -11.28
CA PRO A 28 -18.49 1.34 -11.96
C PRO A 28 -19.81 0.69 -12.38
N ALA A 29 -20.86 1.49 -12.46
CA ALA A 29 -22.13 1.01 -13.01
C ALA A 29 -21.98 0.64 -14.48
N ASP A 30 -22.71 -0.41 -14.89
CA ASP A 30 -22.79 -0.84 -16.29
C ASP A 30 -23.15 0.35 -17.19
N GLN A 31 -22.38 0.52 -18.26
CA GLN A 31 -22.55 1.65 -19.16
C GLN A 31 -23.25 1.19 -20.44
N ASP A 32 -24.38 1.83 -20.74
CA ASP A 32 -25.00 1.72 -22.05
C ASP A 32 -24.32 2.69 -23.03
N PHE A 33 -23.64 2.14 -24.02
CA PHE A 33 -22.98 2.88 -25.10
C PHE A 33 -23.91 3.10 -26.30
N LEU A 34 -25.23 3.16 -26.05
CA LEU A 34 -26.26 3.39 -27.07
C LEU A 34 -26.24 2.31 -28.15
N HIS A 35 -26.12 1.05 -27.73
CA HIS A 35 -26.09 -0.10 -28.63
C HIS A 35 -27.37 -0.26 -29.48
N SER A 36 -28.49 0.33 -29.02
CA SER A 36 -29.77 0.30 -29.71
C SER A 36 -29.89 1.33 -30.83
N ASP A 37 -28.97 2.29 -30.91
CA ASP A 37 -28.96 3.31 -31.96
C ASP A 37 -28.82 2.67 -33.35
N LEU A 38 -29.66 3.11 -34.28
CA LEU A 38 -29.72 2.54 -35.63
C LEU A 38 -28.35 2.49 -36.33
N PRO A 39 -27.51 3.55 -36.31
CA PRO A 39 -26.18 3.51 -36.91
C PRO A 39 -25.26 2.44 -36.30
N ASN A 40 -25.35 2.22 -34.99
CA ASN A 40 -24.53 1.22 -34.29
C ASN A 40 -24.98 -0.20 -34.63
N ARG A 41 -26.30 -0.43 -34.64
CA ARG A 41 -26.91 -1.71 -35.02
C ARG A 41 -26.63 -2.09 -36.45
N ASP A 42 -26.81 -1.15 -37.39
CA ASP A 42 -26.60 -1.39 -38.81
C ASP A 42 -25.14 -1.72 -39.11
N LYS A 43 -24.21 -1.00 -38.46
CA LYS A 43 -22.78 -1.26 -38.60
C LYS A 43 -22.38 -2.60 -37.99
N ALA A 44 -22.85 -2.93 -36.79
CA ALA A 44 -22.62 -4.25 -36.18
C ALA A 44 -23.18 -5.39 -37.04
N HIS A 45 -24.39 -5.23 -37.56
CA HIS A 45 -25.00 -6.20 -38.46
C HIS A 45 -24.23 -6.35 -39.78
N SER A 46 -23.78 -5.24 -40.38
CA SER A 46 -22.96 -5.28 -41.59
C SER A 46 -21.64 -6.04 -41.39
N LEU A 47 -21.01 -5.90 -40.22
CA LEU A 47 -19.80 -6.64 -39.86
C LEU A 47 -20.08 -8.14 -39.79
N LEU A 48 -21.17 -8.56 -39.14
CA LEU A 48 -21.56 -9.97 -39.08
C LEU A 48 -21.86 -10.56 -40.47
N VAL A 49 -22.58 -9.82 -41.31
CA VAL A 49 -22.84 -10.22 -42.71
C VAL A 49 -21.53 -10.37 -43.48
N GLN A 50 -20.59 -9.43 -43.33
CA GLN A 50 -19.29 -9.48 -43.96
C GLN A 50 -18.47 -10.68 -43.46
N THR A 51 -18.39 -10.90 -42.15
CA THR A 51 -17.70 -12.05 -41.55
C THR A 51 -18.25 -13.38 -42.05
N ARG A 52 -19.57 -13.50 -42.20
CA ARG A 52 -20.19 -14.68 -42.79
C ARG A 52 -19.81 -14.84 -44.26
N LYS A 53 -19.91 -13.79 -45.08
CA LYS A 53 -19.57 -13.83 -46.51
C LYS A 53 -18.09 -14.17 -46.77
N CYS A 54 -17.20 -13.70 -45.92
CA CYS A 54 -15.76 -13.99 -45.98
C CYS A 54 -15.38 -15.37 -45.42
N SER A 55 -16.34 -16.15 -44.91
CA SER A 55 -16.06 -17.49 -44.39
C SER A 55 -15.78 -18.47 -45.52
N PRO A 56 -14.77 -19.36 -45.42
CA PRO A 56 -14.40 -20.28 -46.51
C PRO A 56 -15.52 -21.27 -46.86
N ASN A 57 -16.39 -21.56 -45.90
CA ASN A 57 -17.53 -22.47 -46.05
C ASN A 57 -18.81 -21.76 -46.51
N TYR A 58 -18.79 -20.44 -46.74
CA TYR A 58 -19.97 -19.70 -47.15
C TYR A 58 -20.30 -19.97 -48.61
N LYS A 59 -21.55 -20.40 -48.84
CA LYS A 59 -22.13 -20.49 -50.18
C LYS A 59 -23.28 -19.50 -50.26
N PRO A 60 -23.26 -18.56 -51.23
CA PRO A 60 -24.38 -17.65 -51.48
C PRO A 60 -25.72 -18.40 -51.50
N PRO A 61 -26.81 -17.84 -50.94
CA PRO A 61 -28.12 -18.50 -50.93
C PRO A 61 -28.57 -19.02 -52.29
N GLU A 62 -28.23 -18.31 -53.36
CA GLU A 62 -28.58 -18.63 -54.75
C GLU A 62 -27.82 -19.84 -55.29
N SER A 63 -26.61 -20.11 -54.78
CA SER A 63 -25.75 -21.21 -55.20
C SER A 63 -25.90 -22.46 -54.32
N GLN A 64 -26.82 -22.45 -53.36
CA GLN A 64 -27.13 -23.61 -52.52
C GLN A 64 -28.08 -24.55 -53.25
N VAL A 65 -27.83 -25.87 -53.24
CA VAL A 65 -28.72 -26.87 -53.86
C VAL A 65 -30.16 -26.75 -53.35
N TRP A 66 -30.33 -26.45 -52.06
CA TRP A 66 -31.62 -26.20 -51.41
C TRP A 66 -32.39 -24.98 -51.95
N HIS A 67 -31.72 -24.06 -52.65
CA HIS A 67 -32.37 -22.90 -53.26
C HIS A 67 -33.44 -23.30 -54.28
N HIS A 68 -33.19 -24.34 -55.09
CA HIS A 68 -34.13 -24.81 -56.09
C HIS A 68 -35.43 -25.36 -55.49
N PHE A 69 -35.37 -25.83 -54.24
CA PHE A 69 -36.50 -26.41 -53.51
C PHE A 69 -37.28 -25.40 -52.66
N ARG A 70 -36.83 -24.14 -52.56
CA ARG A 70 -37.50 -23.09 -51.76
C ARG A 70 -38.59 -22.36 -52.56
N THR A 71 -39.68 -21.99 -51.88
CA THR A 71 -40.72 -21.13 -52.45
C THR A 71 -40.22 -19.69 -52.66
N ARG A 72 -40.92 -18.88 -53.46
CA ARG A 72 -40.53 -17.49 -53.74
C ARG A 72 -40.40 -16.64 -52.46
N SER A 73 -41.28 -16.83 -51.48
CA SER A 73 -41.20 -16.13 -50.19
C SER A 73 -40.01 -16.60 -49.34
N GLN A 74 -39.72 -17.91 -49.33
CA GLN A 74 -38.56 -18.46 -48.62
C GLN A 74 -37.23 -18.03 -49.26
N LYS A 75 -37.17 -17.92 -50.59
CA LYS A 75 -36.01 -17.38 -51.32
C LYS A 75 -35.75 -15.92 -50.91
N ALA A 76 -36.79 -15.08 -50.94
CA ALA A 76 -36.70 -13.68 -50.50
C ALA A 76 -36.28 -13.56 -49.02
N ALA A 77 -36.81 -14.43 -48.15
CA ALA A 77 -36.49 -14.42 -46.73
C ALA A 77 -35.04 -14.83 -46.43
N VAL A 78 -34.47 -15.78 -47.17
CA VAL A 78 -33.06 -16.22 -46.97
C VAL A 78 -32.07 -15.22 -47.59
N CYS A 79 -32.44 -14.56 -48.69
CA CYS A 79 -31.61 -13.50 -49.27
C CYS A 79 -31.64 -12.20 -48.45
N ASN A 80 -32.68 -11.99 -47.63
CA ASN A 80 -32.72 -10.84 -46.72
C ASN A 80 -31.75 -11.05 -45.55
N THR A 81 -30.66 -10.27 -45.57
CA THR A 81 -29.62 -10.32 -44.54
C THR A 81 -30.15 -9.96 -43.15
N LEU A 82 -31.22 -9.15 -43.05
CA LEU A 82 -31.81 -8.75 -41.76
C LEU A 82 -32.43 -9.93 -41.00
N ASN A 83 -32.76 -11.02 -41.70
CA ASN A 83 -33.33 -12.23 -41.10
C ASN A 83 -32.25 -13.24 -40.67
N TRP A 84 -30.96 -12.91 -40.85
CA TRP A 84 -29.88 -13.83 -40.57
C TRP A 84 -29.64 -13.92 -39.05
N THR A 85 -29.64 -15.14 -38.53
CA THR A 85 -29.14 -15.43 -37.18
C THR A 85 -27.66 -15.77 -37.26
N PHE A 86 -26.85 -15.33 -36.31
CA PHE A 86 -25.39 -15.53 -36.30
C PHE A 86 -24.96 -16.44 -35.15
N ALA A 87 -24.00 -17.33 -35.42
CA ALA A 87 -23.42 -18.20 -34.41
C ALA A 87 -22.40 -17.42 -33.55
N LYS A 88 -22.12 -17.91 -32.33
CA LYS A 88 -21.14 -17.28 -31.44
C LYS A 88 -19.73 -17.22 -32.04
N HIS A 89 -19.34 -18.20 -32.84
CA HIS A 89 -18.07 -18.18 -33.59
C HIS A 89 -18.01 -17.06 -34.64
N GLU A 90 -19.12 -16.75 -35.31
CA GLU A 90 -19.18 -15.63 -36.27
C GLU A 90 -19.13 -14.29 -35.54
N LEU A 91 -19.80 -14.20 -34.39
CA LEU A 91 -19.71 -13.05 -33.51
C LEU A 91 -18.28 -12.83 -33.02
N ALA A 92 -17.59 -13.88 -32.55
CA ALA A 92 -16.21 -13.82 -32.08
C ALA A 92 -15.26 -13.32 -33.17
N ARG A 93 -15.39 -13.84 -34.40
CA ARG A 93 -14.58 -13.38 -35.56
C ARG A 93 -14.89 -11.93 -35.95
N ALA A 94 -16.16 -11.53 -35.91
CA ALA A 94 -16.54 -10.15 -36.20
C ALA A 94 -15.97 -9.19 -35.14
N PHE A 95 -15.99 -9.59 -33.87
CA PHE A 95 -15.44 -8.81 -32.77
C PHE A 95 -13.91 -8.72 -32.85
N ASP A 96 -13.24 -9.83 -33.15
CA ASP A 96 -11.80 -9.88 -33.38
C ASP A 96 -11.37 -9.00 -34.56
N ALA A 97 -12.10 -9.06 -35.67
CA ALA A 97 -11.88 -8.21 -36.82
C ALA A 97 -12.15 -6.72 -36.51
N LEU A 98 -13.14 -6.41 -35.68
CA LEU A 98 -13.44 -5.05 -35.22
C LEU A 98 -12.28 -4.49 -34.39
N LEU A 99 -11.78 -5.28 -33.43
CA LEU A 99 -10.65 -4.87 -32.61
C LEU A 99 -9.36 -4.80 -33.42
N SER A 100 -9.26 -5.58 -34.50
CA SER A 100 -8.13 -5.58 -35.42
C SER A 100 -7.98 -4.32 -36.26
N GLN A 101 -8.96 -3.43 -36.27
CA GLN A 101 -8.89 -2.16 -37.01
C GLN A 101 -7.88 -1.19 -36.39
N PRO A 102 -7.24 -0.32 -37.20
CA PRO A 102 -6.31 0.69 -36.70
C PRO A 102 -7.02 1.78 -35.89
N MET A 103 -8.27 2.10 -36.25
CA MET A 103 -9.15 3.01 -35.52
C MET A 103 -10.39 2.25 -35.09
N LEU A 104 -10.62 2.17 -33.78
CA LEU A 104 -11.79 1.51 -33.24
C LEU A 104 -13.06 2.31 -33.58
N PRO A 105 -14.15 1.65 -34.00
CA PRO A 105 -15.43 2.32 -34.17
C PRO A 105 -15.99 2.78 -32.81
N PRO A 106 -17.11 3.53 -32.79
CA PRO A 106 -17.78 3.86 -31.54
C PRO A 106 -18.08 2.61 -30.71
N THR A 107 -17.89 2.69 -29.40
CA THR A 107 -18.10 1.55 -28.47
C THR A 107 -19.51 0.97 -28.56
N GLY A 108 -20.51 1.78 -28.91
CA GLY A 108 -21.87 1.32 -29.19
C GLY A 108 -21.97 0.29 -30.31
N VAL A 109 -21.09 0.33 -31.33
CA VAL A 109 -21.02 -0.70 -32.38
C VAL A 109 -20.54 -2.03 -31.80
N ALA A 110 -19.52 -1.99 -30.95
CA ALA A 110 -19.00 -3.17 -30.27
C ALA A 110 -20.03 -3.75 -29.31
N GLN A 111 -20.72 -2.92 -28.53
CA GLN A 111 -21.80 -3.38 -27.65
C GLN A 111 -22.97 -3.95 -28.47
N ALA A 112 -23.39 -3.29 -29.55
CA ALA A 112 -24.46 -3.78 -30.43
C ALA A 112 -24.12 -5.13 -31.07
N LEU A 113 -22.84 -5.35 -31.38
CA LEU A 113 -22.32 -6.62 -31.86
C LEU A 113 -22.45 -7.69 -30.77
N LEU A 114 -21.92 -7.43 -29.57
CA LEU A 114 -21.92 -8.38 -28.45
C LEU A 114 -23.34 -8.76 -27.97
N MET A 115 -24.30 -7.83 -28.06
CA MET A 115 -25.71 -8.06 -27.70
C MET A 115 -26.47 -8.98 -28.67
N GLN A 116 -25.88 -9.36 -29.83
CA GLN A 116 -26.52 -10.30 -30.77
C GLN A 116 -26.54 -11.74 -30.25
N ALA A 117 -25.74 -12.07 -29.24
CA ALA A 117 -25.72 -13.38 -28.61
C ALA A 117 -25.84 -13.26 -27.09
N ARG A 118 -26.39 -14.31 -26.46
CA ARG A 118 -26.33 -14.46 -24.99
C ARG A 118 -24.96 -14.97 -24.61
N LEU A 119 -24.14 -14.10 -24.02
CA LEU A 119 -22.79 -14.38 -23.54
C LEU A 119 -22.78 -14.41 -22.02
N SER A 120 -22.06 -15.37 -21.45
CA SER A 120 -21.87 -15.48 -20.00
C SER A 120 -20.61 -14.74 -19.54
N SER A 121 -19.58 -14.73 -20.40
CA SER A 121 -18.35 -13.96 -20.22
C SER A 121 -17.69 -13.63 -21.57
N MET A 122 -16.71 -12.72 -21.55
CA MET A 122 -15.85 -12.48 -22.71
C MET A 122 -14.92 -13.67 -23.01
N ASP A 123 -14.51 -14.42 -21.99
CA ASP A 123 -13.68 -15.61 -22.19
C ASP A 123 -14.44 -16.71 -22.96
N GLU A 124 -15.77 -16.81 -22.76
CA GLU A 124 -16.63 -17.70 -23.56
C GLU A 124 -16.56 -17.33 -25.05
N LEU A 125 -16.66 -16.05 -25.36
CA LEU A 125 -16.61 -15.56 -26.75
C LEU A 125 -15.22 -15.78 -27.36
N TRP A 126 -14.15 -15.58 -26.59
CA TRP A 126 -12.79 -15.88 -27.01
C TRP A 126 -12.61 -17.36 -27.35
N GLY A 127 -13.11 -18.27 -26.52
CA GLY A 127 -13.06 -19.71 -26.82
C GLY A 127 -13.78 -20.08 -28.12
N HIS A 128 -14.90 -19.41 -28.42
CA HIS A 128 -15.61 -19.57 -29.69
C HIS A 128 -14.81 -19.07 -30.91
N LEU A 129 -13.84 -18.15 -30.75
CA LEU A 129 -12.97 -17.72 -31.83
C LEU A 129 -12.10 -18.88 -32.34
N HIS A 130 -11.62 -19.72 -31.43
CA HIS A 130 -10.65 -20.79 -31.72
C HIS A 130 -11.30 -22.17 -31.92
N ASP A 131 -12.51 -22.41 -31.40
CA ASP A 131 -13.27 -23.64 -31.65
C ASP A 131 -14.70 -23.35 -32.14
N GLN A 132 -14.93 -23.52 -33.45
CA GLN A 132 -16.26 -23.39 -34.05
C GLN A 132 -17.24 -24.48 -33.56
N SER A 133 -16.74 -25.63 -33.12
CA SER A 133 -17.55 -26.76 -32.65
C SER A 133 -17.98 -26.63 -31.18
N LEU A 134 -17.41 -25.66 -30.45
CA LEU A 134 -17.65 -25.42 -29.03
C LEU A 134 -19.14 -25.27 -28.71
N GLU A 135 -19.90 -24.60 -29.57
CA GLU A 135 -21.36 -24.41 -29.37
C GLU A 135 -22.12 -25.75 -29.40
N ARG A 136 -21.69 -26.69 -30.25
CA ARG A 136 -22.27 -28.05 -30.30
C ARG A 136 -21.82 -28.88 -29.09
N LYS A 137 -20.57 -28.72 -28.66
CA LYS A 137 -20.02 -29.41 -27.48
C LYS A 137 -20.78 -29.04 -26.21
N PHE A 138 -21.01 -27.74 -25.98
CA PHE A 138 -21.80 -27.25 -24.83
C PHE A 138 -23.23 -27.79 -24.78
N ARG A 139 -23.86 -28.03 -25.93
CA ARG A 139 -25.20 -28.65 -26.00
C ARG A 139 -25.20 -30.16 -25.73
N SER A 140 -24.04 -30.82 -25.81
CA SER A 140 -23.94 -32.29 -25.85
C SER A 140 -23.50 -32.98 -24.55
N LYS A 141 -23.35 -32.25 -23.42
CA LYS A 141 -22.93 -32.77 -22.09
C LYS A 141 -21.58 -33.53 -22.06
N ARG A 142 -20.77 -33.51 -23.12
CA ARG A 142 -19.40 -34.06 -23.14
C ARG A 142 -18.41 -32.98 -22.71
N LEU A 143 -18.16 -32.80 -21.41
CA LEU A 143 -17.31 -31.70 -20.93
C LEU A 143 -16.17 -32.11 -19.99
N SER A 144 -16.02 -33.38 -19.60
CA SER A 144 -15.05 -33.73 -18.56
C SER A 144 -13.56 -33.64 -18.96
N SER A 145 -13.19 -33.78 -20.24
CA SER A 145 -11.79 -33.63 -20.70
C SER A 145 -11.48 -32.27 -21.37
N ASP A 146 -12.50 -31.61 -21.93
CA ASP A 146 -12.33 -30.40 -22.76
C ASP A 146 -12.19 -29.11 -21.92
N ILE A 147 -12.53 -29.14 -20.63
CA ILE A 147 -12.38 -28.00 -19.71
C ILE A 147 -10.90 -27.61 -19.52
N VAL A 148 -9.99 -28.59 -19.43
CA VAL A 148 -8.56 -28.34 -19.21
C VAL A 148 -7.89 -27.68 -20.44
N GLN A 149 -8.33 -28.03 -21.65
CA GLN A 149 -7.85 -27.41 -22.88
C GLN A 149 -8.45 -26.01 -23.10
N PHE A 150 -9.68 -25.80 -22.61
CA PHE A 150 -10.36 -24.50 -22.61
C PHE A 150 -9.63 -23.49 -21.72
N GLU A 151 -9.25 -23.87 -20.49
CA GLU A 151 -8.46 -23.04 -19.57
C GLU A 151 -7.09 -22.66 -20.14
N THR A 152 -6.42 -23.58 -20.83
CA THR A 152 -5.11 -23.32 -21.46
C THR A 152 -5.20 -22.30 -22.61
N THR A 153 -6.34 -22.28 -23.31
CA THR A 153 -6.61 -21.34 -24.42
C THR A 153 -7.04 -19.95 -23.91
N MET A 154 -7.56 -19.86 -22.68
CA MET A 154 -7.97 -18.60 -22.05
C MET A 154 -6.81 -17.70 -21.63
N VAL A 155 -5.63 -18.27 -21.34
CA VAL A 155 -4.44 -17.51 -20.94
C VAL A 155 -3.96 -16.55 -22.04
N GLY A 156 -4.38 -16.76 -23.29
CA GLY A 156 -3.97 -15.97 -24.46
C GLY A 156 -4.93 -14.88 -24.94
N MET A 157 -6.02 -14.53 -24.22
CA MET A 157 -6.97 -13.52 -24.71
C MET A 157 -6.33 -12.13 -24.83
N THR A 158 -6.10 -11.62 -26.04
CA THR A 158 -5.41 -10.34 -26.30
C THR A 158 -6.33 -9.13 -26.53
N TRP A 159 -7.65 -9.33 -26.53
CA TRP A 159 -8.60 -8.24 -26.79
C TRP A 159 -8.51 -7.10 -25.77
N LEU A 160 -8.42 -7.43 -24.47
CA LEU A 160 -8.28 -6.42 -23.42
C LEU A 160 -6.93 -5.70 -23.52
N ASP A 161 -5.85 -6.46 -23.70
CA ASP A 161 -4.49 -5.95 -23.88
C ASP A 161 -4.43 -4.89 -24.99
N ARG A 162 -5.08 -5.16 -26.11
CA ARG A 162 -5.11 -4.26 -27.26
C ARG A 162 -5.86 -2.96 -26.96
N VAL A 163 -7.04 -3.03 -26.35
CA VAL A 163 -7.82 -1.81 -26.06
C VAL A 163 -7.15 -0.95 -24.99
N VAL A 164 -6.45 -1.57 -24.03
CA VAL A 164 -5.60 -0.87 -23.06
C VAL A 164 -4.38 -0.26 -23.75
N SER A 165 -3.76 -0.99 -24.68
CA SER A 165 -2.65 -0.47 -25.49
C SER A 165 -3.07 0.72 -26.37
N LEU A 166 -4.35 0.85 -26.70
CA LEU A 166 -4.92 2.02 -27.38
C LEU A 166 -5.45 3.10 -26.43
N ASP A 167 -5.38 2.87 -25.11
CA ASP A 167 -5.92 3.74 -24.07
C ASP A 167 -7.40 4.09 -24.24
N ASN A 168 -8.19 3.16 -24.79
CA ASN A 168 -9.62 3.37 -25.05
C ASN A 168 -10.48 2.97 -23.85
N ILE A 169 -10.68 3.90 -22.92
CA ILE A 169 -11.41 3.69 -21.66
C ILE A 169 -12.81 3.08 -21.85
N ASN A 170 -13.55 3.51 -22.88
CA ASN A 170 -14.91 3.01 -23.13
C ASN A 170 -14.90 1.54 -23.55
N TYR A 171 -13.91 1.13 -24.35
CA TYR A 171 -13.74 -0.28 -24.73
C TYR A 171 -13.25 -1.13 -23.57
N ILE A 172 -12.34 -0.61 -22.74
CA ILE A 172 -11.91 -1.29 -21.51
C ILE A 172 -13.15 -1.54 -20.63
N HIS A 173 -14.00 -0.52 -20.42
CA HIS A 173 -15.21 -0.63 -19.63
C HIS A 173 -16.17 -1.69 -20.22
N LEU A 174 -16.42 -1.63 -21.53
CA LEU A 174 -17.28 -2.60 -22.24
C LEU A 174 -16.79 -4.04 -22.09
N ILE A 175 -15.48 -4.29 -22.19
CA ILE A 175 -14.94 -5.64 -22.07
C ILE A 175 -14.99 -6.12 -20.62
N CYS A 176 -14.65 -5.26 -19.65
CA CYS A 176 -14.67 -5.60 -18.23
C CYS A 176 -16.09 -5.86 -17.69
N GLN A 177 -17.10 -5.07 -18.10
CA GLN A 177 -18.50 -5.29 -17.67
C GLN A 177 -19.05 -6.64 -18.15
N LEU A 178 -18.51 -7.18 -19.25
CA LEU A 178 -18.89 -8.50 -19.78
C LEU A 178 -18.14 -9.66 -19.13
N LYS A 179 -17.45 -9.43 -18.01
CA LYS A 179 -16.65 -10.39 -17.24
C LYS A 179 -15.52 -11.02 -18.03
N VAL A 180 -14.31 -10.84 -17.51
CA VAL A 180 -13.07 -11.42 -18.03
C VAL A 180 -12.39 -12.19 -16.90
N SER A 181 -11.59 -13.18 -17.24
CA SER A 181 -10.76 -13.91 -16.27
C SER A 181 -9.75 -12.98 -15.57
N GLN A 182 -9.44 -13.30 -14.31
CA GLN A 182 -8.51 -12.52 -13.48
C GLN A 182 -7.14 -12.36 -14.15
N ALA A 183 -6.60 -13.44 -14.75
CA ALA A 183 -5.31 -13.41 -15.44
C ALA A 183 -5.27 -12.41 -16.61
N VAL A 184 -6.40 -12.18 -17.28
CA VAL A 184 -6.52 -11.17 -18.36
C VAL A 184 -6.59 -9.76 -17.79
N LEU A 185 -7.32 -9.55 -16.67
CA LEU A 185 -7.36 -8.27 -15.96
C LEU A 185 -5.98 -7.85 -15.43
N ASP A 186 -5.27 -8.78 -14.79
CA ASP A 186 -3.97 -8.53 -14.17
C ASP A 186 -2.92 -8.16 -15.23
N ARG A 187 -2.90 -8.91 -16.35
CA ARG A 187 -2.00 -8.61 -17.47
C ARG A 187 -2.34 -7.26 -18.11
N ALA A 188 -3.63 -6.95 -18.26
CA ALA A 188 -4.07 -5.65 -18.77
C ALA A 188 -3.65 -4.49 -17.84
N LEU A 189 -3.63 -4.71 -16.52
CA LEU A 189 -3.12 -3.73 -15.56
C LEU A 189 -1.62 -3.48 -15.75
N GLY A 190 -0.82 -4.52 -15.98
CA GLY A 190 0.62 -4.37 -16.29
C GLY A 190 0.89 -3.55 -17.55
N ILE A 191 0.05 -3.70 -18.59
CA ILE A 191 0.12 -2.86 -19.80
C ILE A 191 -0.25 -1.41 -19.47
N ALA A 192 -1.32 -1.20 -18.69
CA ALA A 192 -1.72 0.15 -18.27
C ALA A 192 -0.61 0.84 -17.46
N LEU A 193 0.04 0.11 -16.53
CA LEU A 193 1.20 0.54 -15.73
C LEU A 193 2.36 0.97 -16.62
N SER A 194 2.77 0.12 -17.57
CA SER A 194 3.85 0.43 -18.52
C SER A 194 3.58 1.67 -19.37
N LYS A 195 2.30 1.99 -19.63
CA LYS A 195 1.87 3.18 -20.34
C LYS A 195 1.60 4.40 -19.44
N SER A 196 1.67 4.23 -18.13
CA SER A 196 1.33 5.25 -17.14
C SER A 196 -0.10 5.84 -17.29
N SER A 197 -1.06 5.07 -17.80
CA SER A 197 -2.46 5.52 -17.95
C SER A 197 -3.24 5.34 -16.64
N LEU A 198 -3.28 6.38 -15.81
CA LEU A 198 -4.01 6.37 -14.53
C LEU A 198 -5.51 6.09 -14.71
N ARG A 199 -6.12 6.55 -15.83
CA ARG A 199 -7.54 6.31 -16.12
C ARG A 199 -7.83 4.85 -16.40
N ALA A 200 -6.99 4.19 -17.21
CA ALA A 200 -7.12 2.77 -17.49
C ALA A 200 -6.85 1.93 -16.24
N MET A 201 -5.80 2.26 -15.47
CA MET A 201 -5.51 1.60 -14.20
C MET A 201 -6.69 1.70 -13.24
N LYS A 202 -7.25 2.89 -13.04
CA LYS A 202 -8.39 3.10 -12.13
C LYS A 202 -9.57 2.22 -12.49
N LEU A 203 -9.87 2.11 -13.78
CA LEU A 203 -10.95 1.28 -14.26
C LEU A 203 -10.64 -0.21 -14.03
N LEU A 204 -9.47 -0.69 -14.41
CA LEU A 204 -9.07 -2.09 -14.21
C LEU A 204 -9.05 -2.49 -12.73
N LEU A 205 -8.49 -1.64 -11.88
CA LEU A 205 -8.46 -1.82 -10.42
C LEU A 205 -9.87 -1.83 -9.83
N SER A 206 -10.78 -0.99 -10.35
CA SER A 206 -12.18 -1.00 -9.90
C SER A 206 -12.92 -2.30 -10.25
N PHE A 207 -12.45 -3.04 -11.26
CA PHE A 207 -12.92 -4.40 -11.60
C PHE A 207 -12.13 -5.51 -10.89
N GLY A 208 -11.20 -5.16 -9.98
CA GLY A 208 -10.47 -6.12 -9.16
C GLY A 208 -9.14 -6.62 -9.76
N ALA A 209 -8.55 -5.91 -10.72
CA ALA A 209 -7.22 -6.26 -11.23
C ALA A 209 -6.14 -6.20 -10.14
N VAL A 210 -5.17 -7.10 -10.21
CA VAL A 210 -4.05 -7.26 -9.27
C VAL A 210 -2.72 -7.15 -10.01
N VAL A 211 -1.74 -6.50 -9.37
CA VAL A 211 -0.38 -6.41 -9.86
C VAL A 211 0.35 -7.72 -9.56
N LEU A 212 0.78 -8.44 -10.60
CA LEU A 212 1.44 -9.74 -10.44
C LEU A 212 2.97 -9.69 -10.54
N SER A 213 3.54 -8.85 -11.42
CA SER A 213 4.99 -8.90 -11.69
C SER A 213 5.60 -7.55 -12.13
N ASP A 214 4.91 -6.45 -11.86
CA ASP A 214 5.34 -5.10 -12.28
C ASP A 214 5.99 -4.29 -11.15
N GLU A 215 6.61 -4.96 -10.18
CA GLU A 215 7.26 -4.31 -9.03
C GLU A 215 8.34 -3.31 -9.46
N GLU A 216 9.07 -3.60 -10.54
CA GLU A 216 10.08 -2.68 -11.08
C GLU A 216 9.45 -1.40 -11.66
N THR A 217 8.34 -1.52 -12.40
CA THR A 217 7.60 -0.38 -12.95
C THR A 217 7.02 0.48 -11.82
N ILE A 218 6.46 -0.16 -10.78
CA ILE A 218 5.97 0.54 -9.59
C ILE A 218 7.12 1.24 -8.87
N ASP A 219 8.27 0.58 -8.73
CA ASP A 219 9.46 1.18 -8.12
C ASP A 219 9.94 2.41 -8.89
N GLN A 220 9.92 2.37 -10.23
CA GLN A 220 10.22 3.54 -11.07
C GLN A 220 9.23 4.69 -10.82
N HIS A 221 7.94 4.40 -10.63
CA HIS A 221 6.95 5.42 -10.29
C HIS A 221 7.12 5.99 -8.88
N ILE A 222 7.48 5.16 -7.90
CA ILE A 222 7.81 5.62 -6.53
C ILE A 222 9.01 6.56 -6.59
N ARG A 223 10.06 6.19 -7.33
CA ARG A 223 11.24 7.05 -7.55
C ARG A 223 10.91 8.36 -8.23
N ALA A 224 9.96 8.35 -9.17
CA ALA A 224 9.48 9.55 -9.83
C ALA A 224 8.57 10.42 -8.93
N GLY A 225 8.23 9.96 -7.72
CA GLY A 225 7.34 10.67 -6.81
C GLY A 225 5.88 10.69 -7.28
N ASN A 226 5.45 9.70 -8.07
CA ASN A 226 4.08 9.62 -8.57
C ASN A 226 3.10 9.17 -7.47
N LEU A 227 2.76 10.09 -6.57
CA LEU A 227 1.85 9.82 -5.45
C LEU A 227 0.43 9.47 -5.93
N GLU A 228 -0.02 10.02 -7.06
CA GLU A 228 -1.36 9.71 -7.62
C GLU A 228 -1.51 8.21 -7.94
N LEU A 229 -0.46 7.58 -8.47
CA LEU A 229 -0.46 6.13 -8.69
C LEU A 229 -0.53 5.37 -7.36
N ILE A 230 0.21 5.80 -6.35
CA ILE A 230 0.26 5.13 -5.04
C ILE A 230 -1.09 5.26 -4.35
N GLU A 231 -1.72 6.43 -4.37
CA GLU A 231 -3.08 6.64 -3.89
C GLU A 231 -4.06 5.72 -4.60
N LEU A 232 -3.93 5.57 -5.91
CA LEU A 232 -4.80 4.71 -6.71
C LEU A 232 -4.65 3.23 -6.33
N LEU A 233 -3.41 2.74 -6.20
CA LEU A 233 -3.13 1.36 -5.79
C LEU A 233 -3.61 1.11 -4.35
N LEU A 234 -3.42 2.05 -3.44
CA LEU A 234 -3.90 1.93 -2.06
C LEU A 234 -5.43 2.00 -1.95
N SER A 235 -6.09 2.69 -2.88
CA SER A 235 -7.56 2.71 -2.99
C SER A 235 -8.13 1.35 -3.44
N ALA A 236 -7.33 0.47 -4.04
CA ALA A 236 -7.66 -0.91 -4.36
C ALA A 236 -6.87 -1.87 -3.47
N PRO A 237 -7.38 -2.26 -2.29
CA PRO A 237 -6.59 -2.99 -1.31
C PRO A 237 -6.11 -4.38 -1.78
N ASP A 238 -6.84 -5.02 -2.69
CA ASP A 238 -6.41 -6.32 -3.22
C ASP A 238 -5.44 -6.19 -4.40
N SER A 239 -5.17 -4.97 -4.87
CA SER A 239 -4.33 -4.72 -6.06
C SER A 239 -2.88 -5.14 -5.87
N MET A 240 -2.37 -5.13 -4.65
CA MET A 240 -0.98 -5.43 -4.37
C MET A 240 -0.86 -6.01 -2.96
N GLY A 241 -0.23 -7.18 -2.88
CA GLY A 241 -0.07 -7.90 -1.61
C GLY A 241 0.87 -7.18 -0.65
N THR A 242 0.72 -7.46 0.65
CA THR A 242 1.57 -6.90 1.71
C THR A 242 3.07 -7.19 1.48
N GLY A 243 3.41 -8.34 0.91
CA GLY A 243 4.80 -8.70 0.58
C GLY A 243 5.42 -7.75 -0.47
N ALA A 244 4.67 -7.46 -1.53
CA ALA A 244 5.13 -6.54 -2.58
C ALA A 244 5.27 -5.11 -2.05
N TRP A 245 4.34 -4.64 -1.21
CA TRP A 245 4.48 -3.34 -0.54
C TRP A 245 5.70 -3.26 0.38
N LYS A 246 6.00 -4.34 1.12
CA LYS A 246 7.22 -4.43 1.95
C LYS A 246 8.48 -4.35 1.10
N GLU A 247 8.50 -5.00 -0.06
CA GLU A 247 9.63 -4.95 -0.98
C GLU A 247 9.83 -3.54 -1.55
N CYS A 248 8.77 -2.86 -1.99
CA CYS A 248 8.85 -1.46 -2.43
C CYS A 248 9.39 -0.53 -1.33
N LEU A 249 8.91 -0.71 -0.10
CA LEU A 249 9.40 0.04 1.06
C LEU A 249 10.87 -0.26 1.36
N HIS A 250 11.27 -1.53 1.28
CA HIS A 250 12.66 -1.94 1.48
C HIS A 250 13.60 -1.29 0.45
N ARG A 251 13.22 -1.31 -0.84
CA ARG A 251 13.98 -0.65 -1.91
C ARG A 251 14.12 0.85 -1.70
N GLU A 252 13.06 1.50 -1.26
CA GLU A 252 13.09 2.95 -0.95
C GLU A 252 14.05 3.27 0.20
N ILE A 253 14.08 2.45 1.25
CA ILE A 253 15.01 2.58 2.37
C ILE A 253 16.45 2.33 1.93
N LEU A 254 16.69 1.30 1.12
CA LEU A 254 18.02 1.00 0.58
C LEU A 254 18.55 2.16 -0.28
N ARG A 255 17.69 2.77 -1.11
CA ARG A 255 18.04 3.98 -1.86
C ARG A 255 18.43 5.12 -0.96
N ALA A 256 17.64 5.40 0.08
CA ALA A 256 17.95 6.45 1.05
C ALA A 256 19.28 6.19 1.77
N THR A 257 19.56 4.92 2.09
CA THR A 257 20.82 4.51 2.74
C THR A 257 22.03 4.68 1.81
N SER A 258 21.82 4.57 0.50
CA SER A 258 22.86 4.73 -0.53
C SER A 258 23.09 6.20 -0.94
N GLY A 259 22.55 7.16 -0.20
CA GLY A 259 22.70 8.60 -0.45
C GLY A 259 21.52 9.26 -1.19
N GLY A 260 20.44 8.53 -1.44
CA GLY A 260 19.18 9.10 -1.92
C GLY A 260 18.38 9.80 -0.81
N THR A 261 17.30 10.51 -1.18
CA THR A 261 16.34 11.07 -0.22
C THR A 261 15.17 10.13 -0.05
N LEU A 262 14.83 9.80 1.21
CA LEU A 262 13.63 9.02 1.53
C LEU A 262 12.37 9.86 1.27
N SER A 263 11.43 9.33 0.47
CA SER A 263 10.15 9.98 0.24
C SER A 263 9.23 9.88 1.48
N VAL A 264 9.20 10.95 2.28
CA VAL A 264 8.35 11.05 3.49
C VAL A 264 6.87 10.98 3.13
N SER A 265 6.45 11.59 2.01
CA SER A 265 5.07 11.55 1.54
C SER A 265 4.62 10.14 1.14
N PHE A 266 5.49 9.38 0.47
CA PHE A 266 5.22 7.97 0.14
C PHE A 266 5.06 7.13 1.41
N LEU A 267 6.00 7.24 2.35
CA LEU A 267 5.95 6.51 3.62
C LEU A 267 4.69 6.84 4.43
N LEU A 268 4.35 8.12 4.53
CA LEU A 268 3.17 8.61 5.24
C LEU A 268 1.88 8.05 4.63
N LEU A 269 1.73 8.18 3.31
CA LEU A 269 0.55 7.70 2.60
C LEU A 269 0.40 6.18 2.72
N LEU A 270 1.50 5.44 2.56
CA LEU A 270 1.53 3.99 2.65
C LEU A 270 1.13 3.51 4.04
N LEU A 271 1.83 3.95 5.10
CA LEU A 271 1.57 3.46 6.45
C LEU A 271 0.23 3.92 7.03
N ALA A 272 -0.29 5.06 6.58
CA ALA A 272 -1.63 5.51 6.96
C ALA A 272 -2.74 4.59 6.45
N ASN A 273 -2.57 4.00 5.27
CA ASN A 273 -3.54 3.09 4.67
C ASN A 273 -3.19 1.61 4.91
N ARG A 274 -1.95 1.30 5.29
CA ARG A 274 -1.39 -0.05 5.48
C ARG A 274 -0.53 -0.15 6.75
N PRO A 275 -1.09 0.04 7.94
CA PRO A 275 -0.34 -0.01 9.21
C PRO A 275 0.30 -1.38 9.48
N GLU A 276 -0.20 -2.46 8.86
CA GLU A 276 0.39 -3.81 8.97
C GLU A 276 1.81 -3.93 8.37
N LEU A 277 2.26 -2.92 7.63
CA LEU A 277 3.63 -2.84 7.10
C LEU A 277 4.64 -2.37 8.14
N VAL A 278 4.17 -1.78 9.25
CA VAL A 278 5.05 -1.33 10.33
C VAL A 278 5.76 -2.53 10.97
N SER A 279 7.06 -2.38 11.22
CA SER A 279 7.89 -3.41 11.83
C SER A 279 9.07 -2.82 12.59
N ALA A 280 9.65 -3.62 13.49
CA ALA A 280 10.86 -3.25 14.22
C ALA A 280 12.05 -2.94 13.28
N SER A 281 12.21 -3.72 12.20
CA SER A 281 13.25 -3.47 11.20
C SER A 281 13.06 -2.15 10.46
N LEU A 282 11.80 -1.78 10.16
CA LEU A 282 11.47 -0.49 9.57
C LEU A 282 11.86 0.66 10.52
N LEU A 283 11.49 0.58 11.80
CA LEU A 283 11.87 1.61 12.79
C LEU A 283 13.38 1.78 12.87
N LEU A 284 14.13 0.69 13.05
CA LEU A 284 15.60 0.73 13.08
C LEU A 284 16.20 1.32 11.80
N SER A 285 15.61 1.03 10.64
CA SER A 285 16.09 1.60 9.38
C SER A 285 15.87 3.11 9.31
N THR A 286 14.70 3.59 9.75
CA THR A 286 14.44 5.04 9.80
C THR A 286 15.33 5.77 10.80
N LEU A 287 15.65 5.13 11.94
CA LEU A 287 16.61 5.65 12.90
C LEU A 287 18.01 5.72 12.26
N ARG A 288 18.51 4.65 11.63
CA ARG A 288 19.83 4.68 10.96
C ARG A 288 19.95 5.77 9.88
N LEU A 289 18.84 6.16 9.25
CA LEU A 289 18.79 7.26 8.28
C LEU A 289 18.76 8.64 8.94
N GLU A 290 18.71 8.72 10.28
CA GLU A 290 18.51 9.93 11.08
C GLU A 290 17.30 10.76 10.63
N ASN A 291 16.30 10.10 10.04
CA ASN A 291 15.14 10.77 9.46
C ASN A 291 14.00 10.86 10.50
N PHE A 292 13.96 11.99 11.20
CA PHE A 292 13.00 12.25 12.27
C PHE A 292 11.54 12.10 11.83
N GLN A 293 11.20 12.61 10.64
CA GLN A 293 9.85 12.52 10.10
C GLN A 293 9.46 11.07 9.83
N ALA A 294 10.34 10.29 9.21
CA ALA A 294 10.09 8.89 8.93
C ALA A 294 9.95 8.05 10.22
N THR A 295 10.79 8.28 11.21
CA THR A 295 10.68 7.64 12.54
C THR A 295 9.34 7.98 13.19
N ALA A 296 8.93 9.25 13.19
CA ALA A 296 7.64 9.65 13.74
C ALA A 296 6.45 8.97 13.03
N ILE A 297 6.46 8.86 11.69
CA ILE A 297 5.42 8.16 10.93
C ILE A 297 5.34 6.69 11.35
N VAL A 298 6.49 5.99 11.42
CA VAL A 298 6.53 4.57 11.78
C VAL A 298 5.97 4.34 13.19
N MET A 299 6.31 5.21 14.15
CA MET A 299 5.79 5.13 15.51
C MET A 299 4.32 5.52 15.63
N ALA A 300 3.85 6.47 14.81
CA ALA A 300 2.46 6.89 14.73
C ALA A 300 1.54 5.72 14.35
N TYR A 301 1.92 4.97 13.30
CA TYR A 301 1.08 3.93 12.70
C TYR A 301 1.36 2.52 13.22
N SER A 302 2.21 2.34 14.24
CA SER A 302 2.55 1.03 14.79
C SER A 302 1.40 0.30 15.50
N GLY A 303 0.32 1.01 15.83
CA GLY A 303 -0.84 0.48 16.58
C GLY A 303 -0.55 0.19 18.05
N SER A 304 0.62 -0.34 18.38
CA SER A 304 1.14 -0.59 19.72
C SER A 304 2.64 -0.29 19.77
N SER A 305 3.16 0.10 20.93
CA SER A 305 4.61 0.25 21.15
C SER A 305 5.29 -1.10 21.40
N GLN A 306 4.54 -2.15 21.79
CA GLN A 306 5.08 -3.46 22.16
C GLN A 306 5.86 -4.12 21.02
N ILE A 307 5.51 -3.83 19.77
CA ILE A 307 6.20 -4.37 18.59
C ILE A 307 7.67 -3.91 18.50
N PHE A 308 8.05 -2.88 19.26
CA PHE A 308 9.39 -2.31 19.29
C PHE A 308 10.19 -2.68 20.55
N PHE A 309 9.61 -3.39 21.52
CA PHE A 309 10.29 -3.67 22.80
C PHE A 309 11.58 -4.48 22.62
N ASN A 310 11.60 -5.41 21.66
CA ASN A 310 12.80 -6.21 21.35
C ASN A 310 13.97 -5.41 20.75
N ILE A 311 13.72 -4.20 20.24
CA ILE A 311 14.74 -3.33 19.63
C ILE A 311 15.06 -2.09 20.46
N ARG A 312 14.47 -1.93 21.66
CA ARG A 312 14.60 -0.71 22.48
C ARG A 312 16.06 -0.35 22.79
N HIS A 313 16.90 -1.33 23.15
CA HIS A 313 18.34 -1.09 23.38
C HIS A 313 19.08 -0.65 22.11
N GLN A 314 18.76 -1.26 20.97
CA GLN A 314 19.40 -0.91 19.69
C GLN A 314 18.97 0.50 19.24
N ALA A 315 17.69 0.84 19.41
CA ALA A 315 17.16 2.16 19.12
C ALA A 315 17.82 3.24 20.00
N PHE A 316 17.92 2.97 21.31
CA PHE A 316 18.61 3.84 22.25
C PHE A 316 20.07 4.07 21.85
N GLU A 317 20.81 2.99 21.59
CA GLU A 317 22.22 3.06 21.20
C GLU A 317 22.44 3.87 19.91
N LEU A 318 21.55 3.74 18.92
CA LEU A 318 21.61 4.54 17.70
C LEU A 318 21.45 6.04 18.02
N ILE A 319 20.42 6.40 18.78
CA ILE A 319 20.11 7.81 19.09
C ILE A 319 21.21 8.45 19.94
N SER A 320 21.81 7.72 20.90
CA SER A 320 22.94 8.21 21.69
C SER A 320 24.13 8.69 20.85
N ARG A 321 24.26 8.21 19.61
CA ARG A 321 25.34 8.59 18.69
C ARG A 321 25.00 9.84 17.87
N TYR A 322 23.76 10.31 17.87
CA TYR A 322 23.33 11.48 17.09
C TYR A 322 23.90 12.78 17.65
N PRO A 323 23.99 13.85 16.85
CA PRO A 323 24.29 15.19 17.33
C PRO A 323 23.34 15.66 18.45
N SER A 324 23.86 16.43 19.41
CA SER A 324 23.11 16.85 20.61
C SER A 324 21.79 17.58 20.29
N ASN A 325 21.74 18.38 19.21
CA ASN A 325 20.56 19.14 18.81
C ASN A 325 19.40 18.29 18.27
N THR A 326 19.67 17.10 17.73
CA THR A 326 18.62 16.19 17.21
C THR A 326 18.28 15.08 18.20
N ARG A 327 19.24 14.71 19.04
CA ARG A 327 19.14 13.62 20.02
C ARG A 327 17.91 13.72 20.93
N LEU A 328 17.68 14.89 21.53
CA LEU A 328 16.54 15.12 22.43
C LEU A 328 15.19 14.85 21.75
N ALA A 329 15.05 15.25 20.49
CA ALA A 329 13.80 15.06 19.74
C ALA A 329 13.51 13.56 19.54
N PHE A 330 14.52 12.77 19.17
CA PHE A 330 14.37 11.32 19.02
C PHE A 330 14.11 10.60 20.34
N PHE A 331 14.80 10.97 21.42
CA PHE A 331 14.50 10.39 22.73
C PHE A 331 13.09 10.75 23.21
N THR A 332 12.59 11.94 22.88
CA THR A 332 11.19 12.30 23.16
C THR A 332 10.21 11.36 22.46
N LEU A 333 10.52 10.92 21.22
CA LEU A 333 9.69 9.92 20.52
C LEU A 333 9.75 8.54 21.20
N LEU A 334 10.94 8.11 21.65
CA LEU A 334 11.11 6.83 22.37
C LEU A 334 10.41 6.84 23.74
N SER A 335 10.55 7.91 24.51
CA SER A 335 9.89 8.12 25.81
C SER A 335 8.38 7.96 25.68
N ASN A 336 7.77 8.63 24.70
CA ASN A 336 6.33 8.54 24.45
C ASN A 336 5.84 7.15 23.97
N CYS A 337 6.77 6.26 23.61
CA CYS A 337 6.47 4.86 23.33
C CYS A 337 6.90 3.91 24.44
N GLU A 338 7.37 4.40 25.59
CA GLU A 338 7.90 3.57 26.68
C GLU A 338 9.06 2.68 26.21
N LEU A 339 9.89 3.19 25.29
CA LEU A 339 11.04 2.49 24.73
C LEU A 339 12.36 2.87 25.40
N ILE A 340 12.32 3.69 26.45
CA ILE A 340 13.47 3.99 27.29
C ILE A 340 13.41 3.05 28.50
N GLU A 341 14.47 2.26 28.66
CA GLU A 341 14.64 1.35 29.79
C GLU A 341 15.91 1.72 30.55
N ASP A 342 15.87 1.57 31.87
CA ASP A 342 17.05 1.66 32.69
C ASP A 342 18.09 0.62 32.29
N SER A 343 19.19 1.10 31.72
CA SER A 343 20.28 0.28 31.19
C SER A 343 21.61 1.00 31.37
N LEU A 344 22.72 0.27 31.31
CA LEU A 344 24.05 0.87 31.44
C LEU A 344 24.27 2.04 30.46
N LEU A 345 23.75 1.91 29.23
CA LEU A 345 23.82 2.97 28.22
C LEU A 345 23.00 4.19 28.62
N ALA A 346 21.76 3.99 29.10
CA ALA A 346 20.91 5.09 29.55
C ALA A 346 21.49 5.82 30.76
N ARG A 347 22.03 5.10 31.75
CA ARG A 347 22.70 5.68 32.92
C ARG A 347 23.95 6.48 32.53
N LYS A 348 24.73 5.96 31.58
CA LYS A 348 25.87 6.69 31.01
C LYS A 348 25.43 7.96 30.28
N GLU A 349 24.36 7.89 29.49
CA GLU A 349 23.78 9.06 28.80
C GLU A 349 23.34 10.14 29.79
N VAL A 350 22.71 9.75 30.90
CA VAL A 350 22.35 10.68 31.99
C VAL A 350 23.60 11.32 32.59
N LEU A 351 24.62 10.55 32.94
CA LEU A 351 25.87 11.10 33.52
C LEU A 351 26.55 12.10 32.56
N GLU A 352 26.64 11.77 31.27
CA GLU A 352 27.22 12.66 30.28
C GLU A 352 26.35 13.92 30.06
N GLY A 353 25.03 13.78 30.07
CA GLY A 353 24.08 14.90 30.06
C GLY A 353 24.26 15.83 31.26
N VAL A 354 24.47 15.28 32.46
CA VAL A 354 24.79 16.04 33.68
C VAL A 354 26.08 16.82 33.52
N LYS A 355 27.16 16.19 33.03
CA LYS A 355 28.45 16.85 32.78
C LYS A 355 28.34 17.97 31.74
N ALA A 356 27.53 17.76 30.71
CA ALA A 356 27.28 18.72 29.64
C ALA A 356 26.24 19.80 30.03
N ARG A 357 25.61 19.69 31.20
CA ARG A 357 24.47 20.52 31.65
C ARG A 357 23.29 20.52 30.67
N ASP A 358 23.03 19.39 30.01
CA ASP A 358 21.84 19.20 29.18
C ASP A 358 20.62 18.85 30.06
N THR A 359 20.03 19.88 30.67
CA THR A 359 18.92 19.71 31.62
C THR A 359 17.68 19.10 30.97
N SER A 360 17.47 19.31 29.67
CA SER A 360 16.29 18.81 28.96
C SER A 360 16.38 17.31 28.74
N LEU A 361 17.53 16.82 28.27
CA LEU A 361 17.75 15.39 28.08
C LEU A 361 17.76 14.64 29.42
N VAL A 362 18.42 15.20 30.44
CA VAL A 362 18.46 14.58 31.78
C VAL A 362 17.05 14.50 32.36
N LYS A 363 16.24 15.58 32.30
CA LYS A 363 14.84 15.56 32.78
C LYS A 363 14.02 14.46 32.10
N LEU A 364 14.18 14.28 30.78
CA LEU A 364 13.47 13.26 30.02
C LEU A 364 13.83 11.85 30.49
N LEU A 365 15.13 11.51 30.47
CA LEU A 365 15.61 10.16 30.82
C LEU A 365 15.31 9.80 32.28
N VAL A 366 15.44 10.77 33.19
CA VAL A 366 15.09 10.60 34.61
C VAL A 366 13.58 10.38 34.78
N GLY A 367 12.75 11.10 34.01
CA GLY A 367 11.30 10.94 33.99
C GLY A 367 10.86 9.56 33.50
N ASP A 368 11.61 8.94 32.59
CA ASP A 368 11.40 7.56 32.13
C ASP A 368 11.96 6.49 33.10
N GLY A 369 12.41 6.89 34.29
CA GLY A 369 12.81 5.97 35.35
C GLY A 369 14.25 5.46 35.30
N VAL A 370 15.14 6.10 34.53
CA VAL A 370 16.57 5.74 34.50
C VAL A 370 17.20 5.98 35.88
N THR A 371 17.97 4.99 36.36
CA THR A 371 18.61 5.05 37.69
C THR A 371 19.77 6.04 37.69
N VAL A 372 19.82 6.94 38.68
CA VAL A 372 20.77 8.08 38.68
C VAL A 372 21.98 7.90 39.61
N ASP A 373 21.97 6.88 40.47
CA ASP A 373 22.91 6.72 41.58
C ASP A 373 23.68 5.39 41.56
N GLU A 374 23.62 4.66 40.46
CA GLU A 374 24.39 3.43 40.25
C GLU A 374 25.91 3.71 40.37
N PRO A 375 26.68 2.95 41.18
CA PRO A 375 28.09 3.25 41.46
C PRO A 375 28.99 3.44 40.23
N SER A 376 28.74 2.70 39.15
CA SER A 376 29.54 2.77 37.92
C SER A 376 29.25 4.00 37.06
N GLN A 377 28.07 4.61 37.20
CA GLN A 377 27.60 5.76 36.42
C GLN A 377 26.82 6.73 37.32
N ASN A 378 27.40 7.12 38.46
CA ASN A 378 26.69 7.87 39.49
C ASN A 378 26.57 9.36 39.12
N ALA A 379 25.51 9.70 38.41
CA ALA A 379 25.18 11.04 37.96
C ALA A 379 24.87 11.99 39.14
N LEU A 380 24.18 11.49 40.16
CA LEU A 380 23.84 12.26 41.36
C LEU A 380 25.10 12.67 42.15
N LYS A 381 26.03 11.74 42.36
CA LYS A 381 27.33 12.00 42.99
C LYS A 381 28.10 13.08 42.23
N TRP A 382 28.10 13.00 40.90
CA TRP A 382 28.78 14.02 40.09
C TRP A 382 28.16 15.40 40.30
N ALA A 383 26.83 15.52 40.22
CA ALA A 383 26.13 16.79 40.43
C ALA A 383 26.40 17.39 41.84
N VAL A 384 26.38 16.56 42.89
CA VAL A 384 26.72 16.97 44.27
C VAL A 384 28.17 17.45 44.37
N SER A 385 29.12 16.76 43.72
CA SER A 385 30.53 17.16 43.74
C SER A 385 30.79 18.52 43.08
N GLN A 386 29.91 18.93 42.15
CA GLN A 386 29.98 20.20 41.43
C GLN A 386 29.08 21.29 42.04
N LEU A 387 28.35 20.99 43.12
CA LEU A 387 27.33 21.87 43.71
C LEU A 387 26.29 22.36 42.67
N ASP A 388 25.94 21.49 41.71
CA ASP A 388 24.98 21.82 40.64
C ASP A 388 23.53 21.61 41.13
N PHE A 389 23.01 22.58 41.89
CA PHE A 389 21.71 22.47 42.56
C PHE A 389 20.55 22.18 41.61
N GLU A 390 20.53 22.80 40.41
CA GLU A 390 19.49 22.54 39.42
C GLU A 390 19.50 21.07 38.99
N MET A 391 20.69 20.53 38.72
CA MET A 391 20.82 19.13 38.31
C MET A 391 20.49 18.16 39.47
N ILE A 392 20.86 18.50 40.70
CA ILE A 392 20.46 17.73 41.89
C ILE A 392 18.94 17.68 42.00
N GLU A 393 18.22 18.79 41.85
CA GLU A 393 16.75 18.82 41.87
C GLU A 393 16.09 18.01 40.76
N ILE A 394 16.74 17.90 39.60
CA ILE A 394 16.23 17.07 38.50
C ILE A 394 16.43 15.60 38.84
N LEU A 395 17.65 15.20 39.20
CA LEU A 395 18.02 13.80 39.45
C LEU A 395 17.27 13.21 40.65
N THR A 396 16.94 14.03 41.66
CA THR A 396 16.18 13.59 42.84
C THR A 396 14.73 13.21 42.55
N ARG A 397 14.22 13.54 41.35
CA ARG A 397 12.91 13.08 40.87
C ARG A 397 12.97 11.69 40.22
N GLY A 398 14.17 11.14 40.05
CA GLY A 398 14.42 9.87 39.36
C GLY A 398 14.33 8.63 40.23
N SER A 399 14.67 7.50 39.60
CA SER A 399 14.90 6.24 40.29
C SER A 399 16.24 6.30 41.04
N ILE A 400 16.16 6.11 42.35
CA ILE A 400 17.30 6.16 43.27
C ILE A 400 17.29 4.86 44.07
N THR A 401 18.41 4.15 44.04
CA THR A 401 18.54 2.81 44.64
C THR A 401 19.31 2.80 45.96
N SER A 402 20.16 3.80 46.17
CA SER A 402 21.05 3.94 47.33
C SER A 402 20.38 4.72 48.45
N SER A 403 20.81 4.44 49.68
CA SER A 403 20.37 5.21 50.85
C SER A 403 20.82 6.67 50.76
N PRO A 404 19.97 7.65 51.11
CA PRO A 404 20.32 9.07 51.15
C PRO A 404 21.55 9.40 52.01
N THR A 405 21.83 8.55 52.99
CA THR A 405 22.99 8.70 53.90
C THR A 405 24.34 8.50 53.22
N LEU A 406 24.40 7.84 52.07
CA LEU A 406 25.65 7.62 51.32
C LEU A 406 26.09 8.86 50.53
N TRP A 407 25.21 9.83 50.33
CA TRP A 407 25.49 11.00 49.48
C TRP A 407 26.18 12.14 50.23
N SER A 408 26.07 12.18 51.57
CA SER A 408 26.78 13.15 52.40
C SER A 408 28.30 13.01 52.27
N ALA A 409 28.78 11.80 51.98
CA ALA A 409 30.19 11.50 51.72
C ALA A 409 30.72 12.07 50.40
N HIS A 410 29.89 12.73 49.60
CA HIS A 410 30.24 13.24 48.27
C HIS A 410 30.17 14.76 48.15
N ILE A 411 29.83 15.44 49.24
CA ILE A 411 29.86 16.90 49.33
C ILE A 411 31.33 17.33 49.34
N PRO A 412 31.75 18.25 48.46
CA PRO A 412 33.14 18.73 48.42
C PRO A 412 33.48 19.50 49.69
N GLU A 413 34.71 19.40 50.18
CA GLU A 413 35.19 20.08 51.40
C GLU A 413 35.08 21.62 51.33
N ILE A 414 34.95 22.16 50.11
CA ILE A 414 34.84 23.60 49.83
C ILE A 414 33.39 24.09 50.02
N ALA A 415 32.40 23.20 50.18
CA ALA A 415 31.01 23.57 50.33
C ALA A 415 30.76 24.38 51.62
N THR A 416 29.99 25.47 51.51
CA THR A 416 29.60 26.28 52.66
C THR A 416 28.50 25.60 53.48
N GLU A 417 28.27 26.03 54.73
CA GLU A 417 27.12 25.57 55.52
C GLU A 417 25.77 25.84 54.83
N GLN A 418 25.70 26.91 54.05
CA GLN A 418 24.52 27.26 53.27
C GLN A 418 24.29 26.28 52.11
N ASP A 419 25.36 25.90 51.40
CA ASP A 419 25.31 24.89 50.33
C ASP A 419 24.89 23.52 50.87
N MET A 420 25.47 23.11 52.01
CA MET A 420 25.09 21.88 52.70
C MET A 420 23.61 21.89 53.08
N SER A 421 23.14 23.00 53.67
CA SER A 421 21.73 23.15 54.06
C SER A 421 20.79 23.05 52.85
N HIS A 422 21.18 23.62 51.71
CA HIS A 422 20.40 23.57 50.48
C HIS A 422 20.33 22.15 49.89
N ILE A 423 21.46 21.44 49.82
CA ILE A 423 21.50 20.03 49.41
C ILE A 423 20.58 19.20 50.31
N TRP A 424 20.68 19.36 51.64
CA TRP A 424 19.82 18.63 52.58
C TRP A 424 18.34 18.96 52.42
N ALA A 425 17.98 20.20 52.09
CA ALA A 425 16.60 20.58 51.82
C ALA A 425 16.06 19.84 50.58
N ILE A 426 16.85 19.79 49.49
CA ILE A 426 16.47 19.08 48.26
C ILE A 426 16.35 17.57 48.54
N LEU A 427 17.32 16.98 49.23
CA LEU A 427 17.32 15.53 49.52
C LEU A 427 16.20 15.11 50.47
N ARG A 428 15.84 15.94 51.47
CA ARG A 428 14.70 15.66 52.36
C ARG A 428 13.35 15.73 51.66
N SER A 429 13.26 16.45 50.53
CA SER A 429 12.04 16.51 49.73
C SER A 429 11.77 15.22 48.93
N VAL A 430 12.75 14.31 48.86
CA VAL A 430 12.61 12.99 48.23
C VAL A 430 11.84 12.08 49.17
N ASP A 431 10.52 12.02 49.00
CA ASP A 431 9.63 11.18 49.80
C ASP A 431 9.69 9.71 49.30
N PRO A 432 10.18 8.75 50.10
CA PRO A 432 10.29 7.34 49.70
C PRO A 432 8.93 6.67 49.41
N ARG A 433 7.81 7.30 49.78
CA ARG A 433 6.45 6.74 49.56
C ARG A 433 5.94 6.86 48.13
N ARG A 434 6.59 7.63 47.25
CA ARG A 434 6.21 7.72 45.83
C ARG A 434 6.81 6.62 44.96
N GLN A 435 7.86 5.94 45.43
CA GLN A 435 8.55 4.90 44.68
C GLN A 435 7.86 3.52 44.76
N SER A 436 7.12 3.22 45.82
CA SER A 436 6.46 1.92 46.02
C SER A 436 5.15 1.73 45.25
N LEU A 437 4.60 2.78 44.60
CA LEU A 437 3.37 2.67 43.81
C LEU A 437 3.61 2.30 42.35
N ALA A 438 4.86 2.35 41.86
CA ALA A 438 5.22 1.89 40.52
C ALA A 438 5.36 0.37 40.43
N GLU A 439 5.56 -0.33 41.55
CA GLU A 439 5.74 -1.80 41.57
C GLU A 439 4.43 -2.58 41.81
N VAL A 440 3.31 -1.93 42.19
CA VAL A 440 2.04 -2.61 42.54
C VAL A 440 1.01 -2.60 41.39
N GLY A 441 1.41 -2.14 40.20
CA GLY A 441 0.56 -2.09 39.00
C GLY A 441 0.80 -3.19 37.96
N MET A 442 1.58 -4.22 38.30
CA MET A 442 1.81 -5.40 37.45
C MET A 442 1.30 -6.66 38.15
N ASP A 443 -0.01 -6.88 38.08
CA ASP A 443 -0.65 -8.20 38.13
C ASP A 443 -1.82 -8.22 37.13
#